data_AF-A0A1G7USF9-F1
#
_entry.id   AF-A0A1G7USF9-F1
#
_cell.length_a   1.000
_cell.length_b   1.000
_cell.length_c   1.000
_cell.angle_alpha   90.00
_cell.angle_beta   90.00
_cell.angle_gamma   90.00
#
_symmetry.space_group_name_H-M   'P 1'
#
loop_
_entity.id
_entity.type
_entity.pdbx_description
1 polymer ?
#
loop_
_entity_poly.entity_id
_entity_poly.type
_entity_poly.pdbx_seq_one_letter_code
_entity_poly.pdbx_strand_id
1 'polypeptide(L)'
;MHDHVSTVPVLAGPVLLYLMLYLSVPAVAGFAIMRIITPPPHRKDALLVTGASTTAFLVAMLLVPEIGLPQQVLVLLLATGIAPFALWWRTPHLLIRVTWAAPWLVAAATATAVLRAPYDLPGSFTAALTAVSWLTLCAPRSRPGRVALRLTAGTLGLAVVAVTAQVASAGGWL
;
A
#
# COMPACT_ATOMS: atom_id res chain seq x y z
N MET A 1 -10.79 33.74 -27.35
CA MET A 1 -9.87 33.15 -26.35
C MET A 1 -10.46 33.46 -24.99
N HIS A 2 -11.05 32.45 -24.33
CA HIS A 2 -11.50 32.60 -22.95
C HIS A 2 -10.40 32.00 -22.08
N ASP A 3 -9.66 32.87 -21.40
CA ASP A 3 -8.64 32.48 -20.43
C ASP A 3 -9.34 31.89 -19.20
N HIS A 4 -9.33 30.56 -19.09
CA HIS A 4 -9.59 29.90 -17.82
C HIS A 4 -8.33 30.01 -16.95
N VAL A 5 -8.13 31.21 -16.38
CA VAL A 5 -7.26 31.43 -15.23
C VAL A 5 -7.92 30.71 -14.04
N SER A 6 -7.73 29.39 -13.98
CA SER A 6 -7.97 28.60 -12.78
C SER A 6 -6.77 28.81 -11.86
N THR A 7 -6.74 29.97 -11.20
CA THR A 7 -5.87 30.22 -10.04
C THR A 7 -6.45 29.49 -8.83
N VAL A 8 -6.59 28.17 -8.92
CA VAL A 8 -6.58 27.34 -7.72
C VAL A 8 -5.09 27.20 -7.36
N PRO A 9 -4.67 27.50 -6.13
CA PRO A 9 -3.25 27.46 -5.78
C PRO A 9 -2.74 26.03 -5.99
N VAL A 10 -1.96 25.84 -7.05
CA VAL A 10 -1.35 24.55 -7.43
C VAL A 10 -0.47 23.99 -6.30
N LEU A 11 -0.08 24.82 -5.33
CA LEU A 11 0.61 24.40 -4.11
C LEU A 11 -0.26 23.62 -3.10
N ALA A 12 -1.58 23.79 -3.08
CA ALA A 12 -2.43 23.13 -2.08
C ALA A 12 -2.60 21.62 -2.36
N GLY A 13 -2.57 21.22 -3.64
CA GLY A 13 -2.73 19.83 -4.07
C GLY A 13 -1.65 18.90 -3.50
N PRO A 14 -0.35 19.16 -3.75
CA PRO A 14 0.73 18.33 -3.23
C PRO A 14 0.76 18.28 -1.71
N VAL A 15 0.55 19.42 -1.04
CA VAL A 15 0.54 19.48 0.44
C VAL A 15 -0.56 18.60 1.03
N LEU A 16 -1.77 18.65 0.47
CA LEU A 16 -2.88 17.81 0.91
C LEU A 16 -2.59 16.32 0.69
N LEU A 17 -1.99 15.97 -0.45
CA LEU A 17 -1.58 14.60 -0.74
C LEU A 17 -0.50 14.11 0.25
N TYR A 18 0.52 14.93 0.56
CA TYR A 18 1.51 14.60 1.58
C TYR A 18 0.87 14.41 2.96
N LEU A 19 -0.09 15.27 3.34
CA LEU A 19 -0.82 15.12 4.60
C LEU A 19 -1.60 13.81 4.64
N MET A 20 -2.32 13.46 3.56
CA MET A 20 -3.03 12.20 3.44
C MET A 20 -2.07 11.00 3.55
N LEU A 21 -0.89 11.08 2.93
CA LEU A 21 0.14 10.04 3.02
C LEU A 21 0.63 9.91 4.47
N TYR A 22 1.01 11.02 5.11
CA TYR A 22 1.51 11.01 6.48
C TYR A 22 0.48 10.57 7.53
N LEU A 23 -0.80 10.78 7.27
CA LEU A 23 -1.87 10.29 8.15
C LEU A 23 -2.21 8.81 7.91
N SER A 24 -2.10 8.34 6.67
CA SER A 24 -2.43 6.95 6.31
C SER A 24 -1.29 5.98 6.63
N VAL A 25 -0.03 6.39 6.49
CA VAL A 25 1.15 5.55 6.74
C VAL A 25 1.20 4.98 8.17
N PRO A 26 0.99 5.77 9.25
CA PRO A 26 0.97 5.23 10.62
C PRO A 26 -0.11 4.17 10.84
N ALA A 27 -1.29 4.33 10.21
CA ALA A 27 -2.36 3.34 10.30
C ALA A 27 -1.97 2.03 9.61
N VAL A 28 -1.35 2.12 8.42
CA VAL A 28 -0.89 0.98 7.62
C VAL A 28 0.28 0.26 8.31
N ALA A 29 1.29 1.01 8.75
CA ALA A 29 2.46 0.48 9.44
C ALA A 29 2.10 -0.08 10.81
N GLY A 30 1.28 0.64 11.58
CA GLY A 30 0.78 0.20 12.88
C GLY A 30 0.01 -1.11 12.76
N PHE A 31 -0.87 -1.24 11.77
CA PHE A 31 -1.53 -2.52 11.49
C PHE A 31 -0.53 -3.63 11.13
N ALA A 32 0.40 -3.36 10.21
CA ALA A 32 1.37 -4.36 9.76
C ALA A 32 2.23 -4.88 10.93
N ILE A 33 2.65 -4.00 11.83
CA ILE A 33 3.40 -4.34 13.05
C ILE A 33 2.50 -5.09 14.04
N MET A 34 1.28 -4.61 14.30
CA MET A 34 0.34 -5.29 15.21
C MET A 34 -0.05 -6.68 14.72
N ARG A 35 -0.02 -6.93 13.40
CA ARG A 35 -0.28 -8.25 12.81
C ARG A 35 0.65 -9.35 13.32
N ILE A 36 1.83 -8.97 13.83
CA ILE A 36 2.80 -9.90 14.43
C ILE A 36 2.21 -10.62 15.66
N ILE A 37 1.36 -9.94 16.41
CA ILE A 37 0.85 -10.42 17.70
C ILE A 37 -0.68 -10.61 17.73
N THR A 38 -1.41 -9.99 16.79
CA THR A 38 -2.88 -10.02 16.80
C THR A 38 -3.48 -11.18 15.99
N PRO A 39 -4.65 -11.70 16.40
CA PRO A 39 -5.43 -12.66 15.62
C PRO A 39 -5.96 -12.06 14.29
N PRO A 40 -6.60 -12.86 13.41
CA PRO A 40 -7.22 -12.35 12.18
C PRO A 40 -8.15 -11.16 12.46
N PRO A 41 -8.15 -10.11 11.60
CA PRO A 41 -8.83 -8.87 11.91
C PRO A 41 -10.34 -9.05 11.74
N HIS A 42 -11.14 -8.32 12.52
CA HIS A 42 -12.56 -8.25 12.22
C HIS A 42 -12.78 -7.50 10.90
N ARG A 43 -13.91 -7.75 10.23
CA ARG A 43 -14.23 -7.15 8.91
C ARG A 43 -14.11 -5.62 8.90
N LYS A 44 -14.51 -4.96 9.99
CA LYS A 44 -14.44 -3.49 10.12
C LYS A 44 -12.98 -3.02 10.14
N ASP A 45 -12.14 -3.65 10.93
CA ASP A 45 -10.71 -3.32 11.02
C ASP A 45 -10.00 -3.59 9.70
N ALA A 46 -10.33 -4.72 9.05
CA ALA A 46 -9.79 -5.06 7.74
C ALA A 46 -10.18 -4.02 6.67
N LEU A 47 -11.43 -3.54 6.69
CA LEU A 47 -11.90 -2.46 5.79
C LEU A 47 -11.18 -1.14 6.04
N LEU A 48 -10.99 -0.75 7.31
CA LEU A 48 -10.27 0.48 7.66
C LEU A 48 -8.82 0.43 7.19
N VAL A 49 -8.16 -0.70 7.43
CA VAL A 49 -6.75 -0.88 7.07
C VAL A 49 -6.57 -0.98 5.56
N THR A 50 -7.41 -1.76 4.87
CA THR A 50 -7.37 -1.81 3.40
C THR A 50 -7.71 -0.47 2.79
N GLY A 51 -8.70 0.25 3.32
CA GLY A 51 -9.01 1.61 2.89
C GLY A 51 -7.83 2.56 3.07
N ALA A 52 -7.20 2.56 4.26
CA ALA A 52 -6.03 3.40 4.55
C ALA A 52 -4.84 3.04 3.64
N SER A 53 -4.58 1.74 3.43
CA SER A 53 -3.52 1.25 2.56
C SER A 53 -3.75 1.56 1.09
N THR A 54 -4.97 1.37 0.58
CA THR A 54 -5.35 1.74 -0.78
C THR A 54 -5.28 3.25 -0.97
N THR A 55 -5.69 4.04 0.03
CA THR A 55 -5.58 5.50 0.00
C THR A 55 -4.11 5.93 -0.07
N ALA A 56 -3.26 5.40 0.83
CA ALA A 56 -1.83 5.65 0.83
C ALA A 56 -1.19 5.30 -0.52
N PHE A 57 -1.58 4.16 -1.09
CA PHE A 57 -1.12 3.69 -2.39
C PHE A 57 -1.51 4.65 -3.53
N LEU A 58 -2.77 5.06 -3.59
CA LEU A 58 -3.26 6.00 -4.61
C LEU A 58 -2.58 7.36 -4.47
N VAL A 59 -2.43 7.85 -3.25
CA VAL A 59 -1.73 9.10 -2.96
C VAL A 59 -0.27 9.01 -3.37
N ALA A 60 0.42 7.90 -3.07
CA ALA A 60 1.78 7.68 -3.51
C ALA A 60 1.90 7.67 -5.04
N MET A 61 0.97 7.02 -5.74
CA MET A 61 0.92 7.03 -7.22
C MET A 61 0.72 8.43 -7.81
N LEU A 62 -0.02 9.30 -7.12
CA LEU A 62 -0.27 10.68 -7.57
C LEU A 62 0.89 11.63 -7.25
N LEU A 63 1.65 11.34 -6.19
CA LEU A 63 2.77 12.17 -5.73
C LEU A 63 4.09 11.82 -6.44
N VAL A 64 4.24 10.61 -6.94
CA VAL A 64 5.48 10.17 -7.58
C VAL A 64 5.43 10.55 -9.07
N PRO A 65 6.29 11.48 -9.54
CA PRO A 65 6.19 12.07 -10.87
C PRO A 65 6.46 11.06 -11.99
N GLU A 66 7.40 10.13 -11.77
CA GLU A 66 7.65 9.03 -12.70
C GLU A 66 8.01 7.76 -11.92
N ILE A 67 7.07 6.82 -11.89
CA ILE A 67 7.43 5.44 -11.56
C ILE A 67 7.89 4.87 -12.90
N GLY A 68 9.20 4.61 -13.07
CA GLY A 68 9.83 4.15 -14.32
C GLY A 68 9.35 2.78 -14.79
N LEU A 69 8.04 2.64 -14.98
CA LEU A 69 7.29 1.44 -15.26
C LEU A 69 6.52 1.63 -16.57
N PRO A 70 6.39 0.57 -17.38
CA PRO A 70 5.48 0.58 -18.52
C PRO A 70 4.05 0.91 -18.07
N GLN A 71 3.30 1.63 -18.90
CA GLN A 71 1.92 2.04 -18.61
C GLN A 71 1.01 0.84 -18.29
N GLN A 72 1.24 -0.31 -18.93
CA GLN A 72 0.52 -1.56 -18.66
C GLN A 72 0.74 -2.06 -17.22
N VAL A 73 1.96 -1.91 -16.70
CA VAL A 73 2.31 -2.30 -15.33
C VAL A 73 1.66 -1.35 -14.33
N LEU A 74 1.61 -0.05 -14.63
CA LEU A 74 0.93 0.93 -13.80
C LEU A 74 -0.56 0.61 -13.63
N VAL A 75 -1.25 0.28 -14.73
CA VAL A 75 -2.68 -0.11 -14.71
C VAL A 75 -2.88 -1.39 -13.89
N LEU A 76 -2.00 -2.38 -14.04
CA LEU A 76 -2.04 -3.61 -13.24
C LEU A 76 -1.82 -3.32 -11.75
N LEU A 77 -0.88 -2.43 -11.41
CA LEU A 77 -0.64 -2.02 -10.03
C LEU A 77 -1.86 -1.31 -9.44
N LEU A 78 -2.49 -0.42 -10.21
CA LEU A 78 -3.69 0.28 -9.79
C LEU A 78 -4.85 -0.69 -9.53
N ALA A 79 -5.10 -1.61 -10.47
CA ALA A 79 -6.14 -2.63 -10.34
C ALA A 79 -5.90 -3.52 -9.11
N THR A 80 -4.65 -3.96 -8.91
CA THR A 80 -4.28 -4.83 -7.78
C THR A 80 -4.28 -4.09 -6.44
N GLY A 81 -3.92 -2.80 -6.39
CA GLY A 81 -3.95 -2.00 -5.16
C GLY A 81 -5.37 -1.64 -4.68
N ILE A 82 -6.33 -1.52 -5.60
CA ILE A 82 -7.74 -1.21 -5.28
C ILE A 82 -8.55 -2.49 -5.01
N ALA A 83 -8.21 -3.61 -5.65
CA ALA A 83 -8.91 -4.88 -5.52
C ALA A 83 -9.20 -5.33 -4.07
N PRO A 84 -8.25 -5.29 -3.11
CA PRO A 84 -8.54 -5.76 -1.74
C PRO A 84 -9.62 -4.94 -1.05
N PHE A 85 -9.64 -3.62 -1.26
CA PHE A 85 -10.71 -2.77 -0.74
C PHE A 85 -12.06 -3.11 -1.38
N ALA A 86 -12.10 -3.26 -2.71
CA ALA A 86 -13.31 -3.64 -3.43
C ALA A 86 -13.86 -5.01 -2.99
N LEU A 87 -12.97 -5.98 -2.74
CA LEU A 87 -13.32 -7.31 -2.27
C LEU A 87 -13.96 -7.28 -0.87
N TRP A 88 -13.40 -6.53 0.06
CA TRP A 88 -13.96 -6.36 1.40
C TRP A 88 -15.28 -5.60 1.40
N TRP A 89 -15.40 -4.58 0.55
CA TRP A 89 -16.57 -3.70 0.47
C TRP A 89 -17.75 -4.35 -0.26
N ARG A 90 -17.55 -4.84 -1.49
CA ARG A 90 -18.65 -5.27 -2.39
C ARG A 90 -18.85 -6.77 -2.50
N THR A 91 -17.80 -7.58 -2.39
CA THR A 91 -17.88 -9.02 -2.74
C THR A 91 -17.29 -9.92 -1.66
N PRO A 92 -17.82 -9.90 -0.43
CA PRO A 92 -17.29 -10.71 0.67
C PRO A 92 -17.39 -12.22 0.40
N HIS A 93 -18.32 -12.66 -0.45
CA HIS A 93 -18.48 -14.06 -0.84
C HIS A 93 -17.29 -14.58 -1.67
N LEU A 94 -16.52 -13.71 -2.33
CA LEU A 94 -15.33 -14.10 -3.11
C LEU A 94 -14.06 -14.22 -2.26
N LEU A 95 -14.08 -13.76 -1.01
CA LEU A 95 -12.91 -13.77 -0.12
C LEU A 95 -12.35 -15.18 0.06
N ILE A 96 -13.20 -16.21 0.10
CA ILE A 96 -12.78 -17.61 0.24
C ILE A 96 -11.87 -18.03 -0.93
N ARG A 97 -12.16 -17.59 -2.16
CA ARG A 97 -11.34 -17.91 -3.33
C ARG A 97 -10.05 -17.10 -3.32
N VAL A 98 -10.13 -15.84 -2.91
CA VAL A 98 -8.99 -14.92 -2.92
C VAL A 98 -7.98 -15.24 -1.81
N THR A 99 -8.40 -15.81 -0.69
CA THR A 99 -7.48 -16.18 0.41
C THR A 99 -6.41 -17.19 0.00
N TRP A 100 -6.61 -17.95 -1.08
CA TRP A 100 -5.61 -18.83 -1.67
C TRP A 100 -4.59 -18.11 -2.55
N ALA A 101 -5.01 -17.06 -3.26
CA ALA A 101 -4.15 -16.27 -4.15
C ALA A 101 -3.41 -15.15 -3.42
N ALA A 102 -4.02 -14.57 -2.38
CA ALA A 102 -3.48 -13.42 -1.65
C ALA A 102 -2.05 -13.63 -1.12
N PRO A 103 -1.66 -14.79 -0.55
CA PRO A 103 -0.29 -15.01 -0.09
C PRO A 103 0.74 -14.92 -1.22
N TRP A 104 0.39 -15.39 -2.42
CA TRP A 104 1.26 -15.33 -3.59
C TRP A 104 1.41 -13.90 -4.10
N LEU A 105 0.31 -13.13 -4.09
CA LEU A 105 0.35 -11.71 -4.44
C LEU A 105 1.20 -10.90 -3.45
N VAL A 106 1.05 -11.18 -2.15
CA VAL A 106 1.90 -10.58 -1.10
C VAL A 106 3.36 -10.96 -1.30
N ALA A 107 3.67 -12.23 -1.56
CA ALA A 107 5.03 -12.69 -1.78
C ALA A 107 5.66 -12.02 -3.02
N ALA A 108 4.93 -11.97 -4.14
CA ALA A 108 5.39 -11.33 -5.37
C ALA A 108 5.62 -9.82 -5.18
N ALA A 109 4.68 -9.13 -4.53
CA ALA A 109 4.80 -7.70 -4.25
C ALA A 109 5.94 -7.39 -3.26
N THR A 110 6.14 -8.24 -2.24
CA THR A 110 7.25 -8.13 -1.29
C THR A 110 8.59 -8.33 -1.98
N ALA A 111 8.72 -9.38 -2.80
CA ALA A 111 9.93 -9.63 -3.57
C ALA A 111 10.24 -8.46 -4.51
N THR A 112 9.22 -7.92 -5.18
CA THR A 112 9.34 -6.74 -6.04
C THR A 112 9.81 -5.53 -5.24
N ALA A 113 9.24 -5.28 -4.06
CA ALA A 113 9.64 -4.18 -3.19
C ALA A 113 11.12 -4.29 -2.79
N VAL A 114 11.54 -5.47 -2.32
CA VAL A 114 12.93 -5.71 -1.88
C VAL A 114 13.92 -5.58 -3.03
N LEU A 115 13.61 -6.15 -4.20
CA LEU A 115 14.50 -6.13 -5.36
C LEU A 115 14.61 -4.72 -5.99
N ARG A 116 13.56 -3.92 -5.93
CA ARG A 116 13.56 -2.55 -6.48
C ARG A 116 14.12 -1.51 -5.52
N ALA A 117 14.11 -1.75 -4.21
CA ALA A 117 14.53 -0.77 -3.20
C ALA A 117 15.87 -0.07 -3.49
N PRO A 118 16.93 -0.73 -4.00
CA PRO A 118 18.21 -0.07 -4.28
C PRO A 118 18.20 0.89 -5.48
N TYR A 119 17.27 0.70 -6.43
CA TYR A 119 17.31 1.37 -7.75
C TYR A 119 16.09 2.25 -8.02
N ASP A 120 14.96 1.96 -7.36
CA ASP A 120 13.67 2.58 -7.59
C ASP A 120 12.88 2.60 -6.26
N LEU A 121 13.25 3.56 -5.42
CA LEU A 121 12.62 3.76 -4.11
C LEU A 121 11.09 3.95 -4.22
N PRO A 122 10.57 4.78 -5.15
CA PRO A 122 9.12 4.95 -5.31
C PRO A 122 8.40 3.67 -5.76
N GLY A 123 8.98 2.93 -6.72
CA GLY A 123 8.46 1.62 -7.14
C GLY A 123 8.48 0.59 -6.00
N SER A 124 9.52 0.61 -5.17
CA SER A 124 9.61 -0.26 -3.99
C SER A 124 8.53 0.05 -2.95
N PHE A 125 8.28 1.34 -2.71
CA PHE A 125 7.29 1.82 -1.75
C PHE A 125 5.87 1.47 -2.19
N THR A 126 5.57 1.67 -3.46
CA THR A 126 4.24 1.35 -4.03
C THR A 126 3.98 -0.15 -4.07
N ALA A 127 5.01 -0.97 -4.37
CA ALA A 127 4.93 -2.42 -4.23
C ALA A 127 4.71 -2.85 -2.77
N ALA A 128 5.38 -2.20 -1.81
CA ALA A 128 5.21 -2.48 -0.38
C ALA A 128 3.79 -2.14 0.11
N LEU A 129 3.26 -0.96 -0.25
CA LEU A 129 1.89 -0.56 0.07
C LEU A 129 0.87 -1.53 -0.54
N THR A 130 1.12 -1.97 -1.78
CA THR A 130 0.31 -3.00 -2.43
C THR A 130 0.35 -4.28 -1.58
N ALA A 131 1.52 -4.80 -1.24
CA ALA A 131 1.65 -6.00 -0.41
C ALA A 131 0.87 -5.86 0.92
N VAL A 132 0.96 -4.71 1.59
CA VAL A 132 0.25 -4.47 2.86
C VAL A 132 -1.27 -4.48 2.69
N SER A 133 -1.81 -3.92 1.60
CA SER A 133 -3.26 -3.96 1.33
C SER A 133 -3.80 -5.40 1.25
N TRP A 134 -3.02 -6.31 0.66
CA TRP A 134 -3.36 -7.72 0.51
C TRP A 134 -3.14 -8.56 1.77
N LEU A 135 -2.31 -8.11 2.72
CA LEU A 135 -2.07 -8.83 3.99
C LEU A 135 -3.36 -9.08 4.79
N THR A 136 -4.36 -8.21 4.66
CA THR A 136 -5.65 -8.36 5.35
C THR A 136 -6.44 -9.58 4.86
N LEU A 137 -6.16 -10.04 3.64
CA LEU A 137 -6.80 -11.20 3.00
C LEU A 137 -6.03 -12.51 3.24
N CYS A 138 -4.80 -12.43 3.77
CA CYS A 138 -3.98 -13.59 4.08
C CYS A 138 -4.40 -14.23 5.41
N ALA A 139 -4.84 -15.49 5.34
CA ALA A 139 -5.24 -16.30 6.50
C ALA A 139 -4.53 -17.68 6.50
N PRO A 140 -3.20 -17.73 6.72
CA PRO A 140 -2.47 -19.00 6.74
C PRO A 140 -2.97 -19.91 7.87
N ARG A 141 -3.33 -21.15 7.52
CA ARG A 141 -3.76 -22.18 8.49
C ARG A 141 -2.58 -22.84 9.20
N SER A 142 -1.44 -22.96 8.52
CA SER A 142 -0.23 -23.58 9.06
C SER A 142 0.50 -22.66 10.05
N ARG A 143 1.17 -23.24 11.05
CA ARG A 143 2.09 -22.51 11.95
C ARG A 143 3.22 -21.81 11.19
N PRO A 144 3.98 -22.48 10.28
CA PRO A 144 5.05 -21.81 9.54
C PRO A 144 4.53 -20.66 8.65
N GLY A 145 3.35 -20.83 8.02
CA GLY A 145 2.75 -19.77 7.21
C GLY A 145 2.38 -18.53 8.02
N ARG A 146 1.94 -18.71 9.28
CA ARG A 146 1.69 -17.58 10.20
C ARG A 146 2.98 -16.84 10.55
N VAL A 147 4.06 -17.55 10.84
CA VAL A 147 5.36 -16.93 11.15
C VAL A 147 5.88 -16.16 9.93
N ALA A 148 5.86 -16.77 8.74
CA ALA A 148 6.27 -16.12 7.51
C ALA A 148 5.47 -14.83 7.26
N LEU A 149 4.14 -14.89 7.34
CA LEU A 149 3.27 -13.72 7.15
C LEU A 149 3.58 -12.59 8.15
N ARG A 150 3.85 -12.93 9.41
CA ARG A 150 4.16 -11.94 10.46
C ARG A 150 5.50 -11.25 10.19
N LEU A 151 6.52 -12.02 9.80
CA LEU A 151 7.81 -11.48 9.42
C LEU A 151 7.68 -10.55 8.20
N THR A 152 6.96 -10.99 7.16
CA THR A 152 6.67 -10.17 5.97
C THR A 152 5.92 -8.90 6.31
N ALA A 153 4.92 -8.96 7.20
CA ALA A 153 4.18 -7.79 7.65
C ALA A 153 5.10 -6.80 8.39
N GLY A 154 5.94 -7.29 9.30
CA GLY A 154 6.90 -6.47 10.03
C GLY A 154 7.91 -5.78 9.12
N THR A 155 8.50 -6.52 8.16
CA THR A 155 9.48 -5.96 7.22
C THR A 155 8.86 -4.91 6.31
N LEU A 156 7.66 -5.16 5.78
CA LEU A 156 6.92 -4.19 4.96
C LEU A 156 6.53 -2.95 5.77
N GLY A 157 6.07 -3.12 7.01
CA GLY A 157 5.73 -2.00 7.89
C GLY A 157 6.94 -1.10 8.16
N LEU A 158 8.10 -1.68 8.47
CA LEU A 158 9.34 -0.94 8.66
C LEU A 158 9.80 -0.24 7.38
N ALA A 159 9.71 -0.90 6.22
CA ALA A 159 10.07 -0.30 4.95
C ALA A 159 9.20 0.92 4.61
N VAL A 160 7.88 0.80 4.79
CA VAL A 160 6.94 1.92 4.57
C VAL A 160 7.26 3.10 5.49
N VAL A 161 7.55 2.85 6.78
CA VAL A 161 7.94 3.90 7.73
C VAL A 161 9.25 4.55 7.33
N ALA A 162 10.27 3.75 7.01
CA ALA A 162 11.60 4.25 6.64
C ALA A 162 11.55 5.15 5.40
N VAL A 163 10.86 4.71 4.34
CA VAL A 163 10.70 5.51 3.12
C VAL A 163 9.93 6.79 3.41
N THR A 164 8.83 6.71 4.17
CA THR A 164 8.03 7.89 4.50
C THR A 164 8.84 8.90 5.32
N ALA A 165 9.65 8.43 6.28
CA ALA A 165 10.54 9.28 7.06
C ALA A 165 11.63 9.93 6.18
N GLN A 166 12.20 9.18 5.24
CA GLN A 166 13.17 9.71 4.28
C GLN A 166 12.56 10.82 3.42
N VAL A 167 11.39 10.58 2.82
CA VAL A 167 10.65 11.56 2.01
C VAL A 167 10.31 12.82 2.82
N ALA A 168 9.87 12.65 4.07
CA ALA A 168 9.59 13.76 4.97
C ALA A 168 10.84 14.59 5.29
N SER A 169 11.97 13.92 5.58
CA SER A 169 13.23 14.59 5.89
C SER A 169 13.86 15.31 4.69
N ALA A 170 13.61 14.80 3.48
CA ALA A 170 14.09 15.38 2.23
C ALA A 170 13.21 16.53 1.72
N GLY A 171 12.04 16.78 2.34
CA GLY A 171 11.10 17.82 1.93
C GLY A 171 10.21 17.44 0.74
N GLY A 172 10.19 16.17 0.34
CA GLY A 172 9.41 15.67 -0.80
C GLY A 172 10.04 14.48 -1.51
N TRP A 173 9.42 14.06 -2.61
CA TRP A 173 10.01 13.12 -3.56
C TRP A 173 10.86 13.97 -4.53
N LEU A 174 12.16 14.09 -4.25
CA LEU A 174 13.13 14.80 -5.10
C LEU A 174 13.55 13.94 -6.30
#